data_AF-A0A8T0DUT4-F1
#
_entry.id   AF-A0A8T0DUT4-F1
#
_cell.length_a   1.000
_cell.length_b   1.000
_cell.length_c   1.000
_cell.angle_alpha   90.00
_cell.angle_beta   90.00
_cell.angle_gamma   90.00
#
_symmetry.space_group_name_H-M   'P 1'
#
loop_
_entity.id
_entity.type
_entity.pdbx_description
1 polymer ?
#
loop_
_entity_poly.entity_id
_entity_poly.type
_entity_poly.pdbx_seq_one_letter_code
_entity_poly.pdbx_strand_id
1 'polypeptide(L)'
;MLVGLQKYNSEIGYPPGKNVILADTALRAPPATEEDNCTGYEQVYLTLAESGSRLPRIRQTLADDEEMGKLGEQIRNGRPDNARQVSEIIRPYFKV
;
A
#
# COMPACT_ATOMS: atom_id res chain seq x y z
N MET A 1 -22.03 -2.93 -12.84
CA MET A 1 -20.87 -3.26 -11.98
C MET A 1 -19.76 -4.09 -12.67
N LEU A 2 -19.98 -4.69 -13.84
CA LEU A 2 -18.92 -5.39 -14.60
C LEU A 2 -17.90 -4.46 -15.28
N VAL A 3 -18.30 -3.25 -15.66
CA VAL A 3 -17.44 -2.28 -16.38
C VAL A 3 -16.24 -1.81 -15.54
N GLY A 4 -16.37 -1.74 -14.22
CA GLY A 4 -15.26 -1.35 -13.33
C GLY A 4 -14.17 -2.42 -13.24
N LEU A 5 -14.56 -3.70 -13.36
CA LEU A 5 -13.64 -4.83 -13.27
C LEU A 5 -12.83 -5.04 -14.55
N GLN A 6 -13.28 -4.49 -15.70
CA GLN A 6 -12.56 -4.58 -16.98
C GLN A 6 -11.16 -3.94 -16.96
N LYS A 7 -10.88 -3.06 -16.00
CA LYS A 7 -9.55 -2.45 -15.81
C LYS A 7 -8.52 -3.43 -15.26
N TYR A 8 -8.98 -4.54 -14.67
CA TYR A 8 -8.13 -5.53 -14.03
C TYR A 8 -8.09 -6.78 -14.89
N ASN A 9 -6.89 -7.24 -15.24
CA ASN A 9 -6.73 -8.55 -15.87
C ASN A 9 -6.86 -9.63 -14.79
N SER A 10 -8.09 -10.02 -14.49
CA SER A 10 -8.41 -10.92 -13.38
C SER A 10 -9.26 -12.09 -13.85
N GLU A 11 -8.88 -13.29 -13.43
CA GLU A 11 -9.67 -14.50 -13.63
C GLU A 11 -10.50 -14.78 -12.38
N ILE A 12 -11.80 -14.98 -12.55
CA ILE A 12 -12.72 -15.29 -11.45
C ILE A 12 -12.73 -16.80 -11.27
N GLY A 13 -12.30 -17.27 -10.11
CA GLY A 13 -12.31 -18.68 -9.73
C GLY A 13 -12.86 -18.88 -8.33
N TYR A 14 -13.32 -20.10 -8.03
CA TYR A 14 -13.75 -20.49 -6.69
C TYR A 14 -12.61 -21.21 -5.95
N PRO A 15 -11.99 -20.57 -4.94
CA PRO A 15 -11.06 -21.26 -4.06
C PRO A 15 -11.81 -22.05 -2.96
N PRO A 16 -11.35 -23.25 -2.57
CA PRO A 16 -11.91 -23.98 -1.43
C PRO A 16 -11.69 -23.20 -0.14
N GLY A 17 -12.68 -23.15 0.75
CA GLY A 17 -12.63 -22.32 1.97
C GLY A 17 -11.40 -22.55 2.87
N LYS A 18 -10.80 -23.75 2.84
CA LYS A 18 -9.56 -24.08 3.55
C LYS A 18 -8.36 -23.22 3.11
N ASN A 19 -8.39 -22.67 1.90
CA ASN A 19 -7.34 -21.82 1.34
C ASN A 19 -7.66 -20.32 1.50
N VAL A 20 -8.82 -19.99 2.06
CA VAL A 20 -9.34 -18.62 2.16
C VAL A 20 -9.41 -18.17 3.62
N ILE A 21 -8.75 -18.89 4.53
CA ILE A 21 -8.82 -18.66 5.98
C ILE A 21 -8.45 -17.21 6.34
N LEU A 22 -7.43 -16.64 5.70
CA LEU A 22 -7.02 -15.26 5.97
C LEU A 22 -8.10 -14.25 5.58
N ALA A 23 -8.65 -14.37 4.37
CA ALA A 23 -9.69 -13.47 3.89
C ALA A 23 -11.02 -13.67 4.65
N ASP A 24 -11.37 -14.90 5.02
CA ASP A 24 -12.53 -15.22 5.86
C ASP A 24 -12.37 -14.65 7.27
N THR A 25 -11.17 -14.77 7.87
CA THR A 25 -10.87 -14.21 9.19
C THR A 25 -10.91 -12.68 9.17
N ALA A 26 -10.31 -12.06 8.15
CA ALA A 26 -10.30 -10.60 7.99
C ALA A 26 -11.71 -10.04 7.74
N LEU A 27 -12.56 -10.76 7.01
CA LEU A 27 -13.95 -10.37 6.77
C LEU A 27 -14.81 -10.48 8.04
N ARG A 28 -14.53 -11.47 8.89
CA ARG A 28 -15.24 -11.69 10.15
C ARG A 28 -14.71 -10.85 11.30
N ALA A 29 -13.52 -10.28 11.18
CA ALA A 29 -12.93 -9.45 12.21
C ALA A 29 -13.74 -8.16 12.38
N PRO A 30 -14.07 -7.75 13.63
CA PRO A 30 -14.69 -6.47 13.87
C PRO A 30 -13.76 -5.33 13.42
N PRO A 31 -14.32 -4.18 12.97
CA PRO A 31 -13.50 -3.04 12.60
C PRO A 31 -12.66 -2.59 13.79
N ALA A 32 -11.35 -2.41 13.57
CA ALA A 32 -10.43 -1.95 14.59
C ALA A 32 -10.89 -0.59 15.13
N THR A 33 -10.99 -0.48 16.46
CA THR A 33 -11.24 0.80 17.13
C THR A 33 -9.89 1.45 17.41
N GLU A 34 -9.81 2.77 17.54
CA GLU A 34 -8.56 3.56 17.59
C GLU A 34 -7.54 3.14 18.68
N GLU A 35 -7.91 2.27 19.61
CA GLU A 35 -7.06 1.70 20.66
C GLU A 35 -6.31 0.41 20.25
N ASP A 36 -6.59 -0.16 19.08
CA ASP A 36 -5.86 -1.34 18.59
C ASP A 36 -4.44 -0.93 18.15
N ASN A 37 -3.49 -1.08 19.07
CA ASN A 37 -2.06 -0.99 18.81
C ASN A 37 -1.68 -2.03 17.73
N CYS A 38 -1.68 -1.58 16.48
CA CYS A 38 -1.37 -2.34 15.27
C CYS A 38 0.12 -2.66 15.11
N THR A 39 0.88 -2.83 16.18
CA THR A 39 2.34 -3.07 16.15
C THR A 39 2.74 -4.44 15.57
N GLY A 40 1.79 -5.31 15.24
CA GLY A 40 2.04 -6.63 14.63
C GLY A 40 1.70 -6.76 13.14
N TYR A 41 0.99 -5.79 12.53
CA TYR A 41 0.51 -5.93 11.15
C TYR A 41 1.59 -5.63 10.09
N GLU A 42 2.67 -4.93 10.45
CA GLU A 42 3.80 -4.68 9.55
C GLU A 42 4.46 -5.97 9.05
N GLN A 43 4.33 -7.06 9.80
CA GLN A 43 4.99 -8.33 9.48
C GLN A 43 4.21 -9.19 8.47
N VAL A 44 2.91 -8.94 8.27
CA VAL A 44 2.04 -9.77 7.42
C VAL A 44 2.04 -9.33 5.95
N TYR A 45 2.45 -8.08 5.65
CA TYR A 45 2.46 -7.58 4.27
C TYR A 45 3.66 -8.06 3.42
N LEU A 46 4.67 -8.69 4.03
CA LEU A 46 5.87 -9.17 3.32
C LEU A 46 5.76 -10.61 2.81
N THR A 47 4.71 -11.35 3.18
CA THR A 47 4.45 -12.73 2.72
C THR A 47 3.50 -12.82 1.53
N LEU A 48 3.21 -11.71 0.85
CA LEU A 48 2.61 -11.74 -0.49
C LEU A 48 3.68 -12.13 -1.50
N ALA A 49 3.71 -13.43 -1.81
CA ALA A 49 4.25 -14.08 -2.99
C ALA A 49 4.97 -13.18 -4.02
N GLU A 50 6.21 -12.80 -3.72
CA GLU A 50 7.12 -12.24 -4.71
C GLU A 50 8.42 -13.04 -4.70
N SER A 51 8.89 -13.43 -5.89
CA SER A 51 10.24 -13.96 -6.10
C SER A 51 11.22 -13.13 -5.28
N GLY A 52 12.12 -13.74 -4.51
CA GLY A 52 13.09 -13.03 -3.66
C GLY A 52 13.95 -11.96 -4.36
N SER A 53 13.89 -11.91 -5.70
CA SER A 53 14.48 -10.89 -6.57
C SER A 53 13.65 -9.60 -6.78
N ARG A 54 12.36 -9.59 -6.41
CA ARG A 54 11.45 -8.46 -6.70
C ARG A 54 11.54 -7.34 -5.67
N LEU A 55 11.54 -7.67 -4.38
CA LEU A 55 11.79 -6.69 -3.31
C LEU A 55 13.10 -5.90 -3.48
N PRO A 56 14.25 -6.52 -3.77
CA PRO A 56 15.47 -5.75 -4.01
C PRO A 56 15.37 -4.87 -5.25
N ARG A 57 14.69 -5.31 -6.32
CA ARG A 57 14.41 -4.46 -7.49
C ARG A 57 13.53 -3.28 -7.13
N ILE A 58 12.42 -3.48 -6.41
CA ILE A 58 11.53 -2.40 -5.97
C ILE A 58 12.30 -1.38 -5.12
N ARG A 59 13.13 -1.85 -4.18
CA ARG A 59 13.98 -0.97 -3.37
C ARG A 59 14.98 -0.17 -4.22
N GLN A 60 15.56 -0.80 -5.23
CA GLN A 60 16.50 -0.15 -6.13
C GLN A 60 15.79 0.88 -7.02
N THR A 61 14.63 0.55 -7.58
CA THR A 61 13.80 1.47 -8.37
C THR A 61 13.30 2.65 -7.53
N LEU A 62 12.95 2.42 -6.25
CA LEU A 62 12.61 3.50 -5.31
C LEU A 62 13.81 4.38 -4.94
N ALA A 63 15.01 3.82 -4.88
CA ALA A 63 16.23 4.58 -4.57
C ALA A 63 16.64 5.50 -5.72
N ASP A 64 16.36 5.07 -6.96
CA ASP A 64 16.66 5.83 -8.17
C ASP A 64 15.58 6.89 -8.49
N ASP A 65 14.43 6.84 -7.80
CA ASP A 65 13.30 7.75 -8.00
C ASP A 65 13.36 8.96 -7.04
N GLU A 66 13.76 10.10 -7.59
CA GLU A 66 13.89 11.37 -6.86
C GLU A 66 12.54 11.86 -6.29
N GLU A 67 11.44 11.60 -6.99
CA GLU A 67 10.09 11.98 -6.56
C GLU A 67 9.68 11.19 -5.31
N MET A 68 9.93 9.89 -5.32
CA MET A 68 9.70 9.01 -4.16
C MET A 68 10.57 9.39 -2.97
N GLY A 69 11.82 9.78 -3.20
CA GLY A 69 12.70 10.29 -2.15
C GLY A 69 12.11 11.53 -1.46
N LYS A 70 11.65 12.51 -2.25
CA LYS A 70 11.04 13.75 -1.74
C LYS A 70 9.70 13.50 -1.05
N LEU A 71 8.90 12.58 -1.57
CA LEU A 71 7.64 12.17 -0.93
C LEU A 71 7.90 11.50 0.42
N GLY A 72 8.90 10.62 0.51
CA GLY A 72 9.29 9.96 1.75
C GLY A 72 9.85 10.93 2.80
N GLU A 73 10.60 11.96 2.39
CA GLU A 73 10.98 13.07 3.28
C GLU A 73 9.75 13.82 3.80
N GLN A 74 8.80 14.15 2.93
CA GLN A 74 7.59 14.85 3.33
C GLN A 74 6.74 14.04 4.31
N ILE A 75 6.58 12.74 4.07
CA ILE A 75 5.84 11.84 4.98
C ILE A 75 6.50 11.82 6.37
N ARG A 76 7.83 11.75 6.44
CA ARG A 76 8.58 11.77 7.71
C ARG A 76 8.47 13.11 8.45
N ASN A 77 8.43 14.21 7.72
CA ASN A 77 8.32 15.57 8.28
C ASN A 77 6.88 15.97 8.63
N GLY A 78 5.89 15.15 8.24
CA GLY A 78 4.48 15.40 8.50
C GLY A 78 3.77 16.16 7.38
N ARG A 79 2.44 16.34 7.56
CA ARG A 79 1.58 16.95 6.55
C ARG A 79 1.91 18.45 6.42
N PRO A 80 2.21 18.95 5.21
CA PRO A 80 2.41 20.37 5.01
C PRO A 80 1.07 21.12 5.03
N ASP A 81 1.08 22.35 5.57
CA ASP A 81 -0.09 23.24 5.62
C ASP A 81 -0.34 23.92 4.27
N ASN A 82 0.73 24.14 3.49
CA ASN A 82 0.66 24.87 2.23
C ASN A 82 1.50 24.21 1.14
N ALA A 83 1.04 24.30 -0.11
CA ALA A 83 1.74 23.76 -1.28
C ALA A 83 3.18 24.29 -1.46
N ARG A 84 3.45 25.50 -0.93
CA ARG A 84 4.79 26.13 -0.96
C ARG A 84 5.80 25.43 -0.05
N GLN A 85 5.34 24.73 0.99
CA GLN A 85 6.20 23.97 1.90
C GLN A 85 6.65 22.64 1.30
N VAL A 86 6.13 22.28 0.13
CA VAL A 86 6.42 21.03 -0.57
C VAL A 86 7.38 21.29 -1.73
N SER A 87 8.35 20.38 -1.94
CA SER A 87 9.27 20.39 -3.09
C SER A 87 8.49 20.44 -4.41
N GLU A 88 9.01 21.16 -5.40
CA GLU A 88 8.34 21.40 -6.68
C GLU A 88 7.93 20.11 -7.40
N ILE A 89 8.77 19.08 -7.25
CA ILE A 89 8.60 17.75 -7.86
C ILE A 89 7.34 17.06 -7.33
N ILE A 90 7.00 17.23 -6.05
CA ILE A 90 5.85 16.56 -5.41
C ILE A 90 4.65 17.49 -5.18
N ARG A 91 4.75 18.78 -5.56
CA ARG A 91 3.62 19.73 -5.55
C ARG A 91 2.39 19.24 -6.32
N PRO A 92 2.49 18.53 -7.46
CA PRO A 92 1.32 18.03 -8.18
C PRO A 92 0.42 17.11 -7.33
N TYR A 93 0.99 16.44 -6.33
CA TYR A 93 0.26 15.55 -5.43
C TYR A 93 -0.38 16.27 -4.24
N PHE A 94 -0.01 17.52 -4.01
CA PHE A 94 -0.65 18.35 -2.99
C PHE A 94 -1.98 18.90 -3.55
N LYS A 95 -3.04 18.09 -3.46
CA LYS A 95 -4.41 18.55 -3.65
C LYS A 95 -4.96 19.11 -2.34
N VAL A 96 -5.28 20.40 -2.35
CA VAL A 96 -6.11 21.08 -1.35
C VAL A 96 -7.57 20.78 -1.64
#